data_AF-M6HUF0-F1
#
_entry.id   AF-M6HUF0-F1
#
_cell.length_a   1.000
_cell.length_b   1.000
_cell.length_c   1.000
_cell.angle_alpha   90.00
_cell.angle_beta   90.00
_cell.angle_gamma   90.00
#
_symmetry.space_group_name_H-M   'P 1'
#
loop_
_entity.id
_entity.type
_entity.pdbx_description
1 polymer ?
#
loop_
_entity_poly.entity_id
_entity_poly.type
_entity_poly.pdbx_seq_one_letter_code
_entity_poly.pdbx_strand_id
1 'polypeptide(L)'
;MFFRFASKVAFSLPPKNSKIPCDYQVLGNPLRKKTIPKMSLKFFEKYDTKKKKQFNVLVMGGSQGARQINNIVIALMSHEEINKQFRFRVLTGSALYEEVSKKSKKDAELISYSDNMKEHYEWANFVIARSGSGVLSECAAFALPMILIPYPYAKDDHQMANAKYFELNGAAIVVDQKDEDESHLFRVLDQMANDVNLLNDMSISSLECSHVDASKDTAKYFFSLD
;
A
#
# COMPACT_ATOMS: atom_id res chain seq x y z
N MET A 1 -16.98 -12.22 16.02
CA MET A 1 -17.30 -13.10 17.19
C MET A 1 -17.35 -12.33 18.51
N PHE A 2 -16.47 -11.33 18.73
CA PHE A 2 -16.46 -10.56 19.99
C PHE A 2 -17.49 -9.40 20.08
N PHE A 3 -18.01 -8.90 18.96
CA PHE A 3 -18.93 -7.74 18.95
C PHE A 3 -20.27 -8.00 19.66
N ARG A 4 -20.66 -9.27 19.88
CA ARG A 4 -21.92 -9.61 20.56
C ARG A 4 -21.94 -9.24 22.05
N PHE A 5 -20.76 -9.00 22.62
CA PHE A 5 -20.60 -8.65 24.04
C PHE A 5 -19.99 -7.26 24.23
N ALA A 6 -19.72 -6.53 23.14
CA ALA A 6 -19.11 -5.22 23.18
C ALA A 6 -20.18 -4.12 23.22
N SER A 7 -19.95 -3.09 24.03
CA SER A 7 -20.81 -1.89 24.03
C SER A 7 -20.46 -0.91 22.90
N LYS A 8 -19.19 -0.92 22.48
CA LYS A 8 -18.61 -0.06 21.43
C LYS A 8 -17.58 -0.84 20.62
N VAL A 9 -17.46 -0.55 19.32
CA VAL A 9 -16.48 -1.18 18.43
C VAL A 9 -15.86 -0.14 17.50
N ALA A 10 -14.54 -0.20 17.31
CA ALA A 10 -13.86 0.62 16.31
C ALA A 10 -13.31 -0.28 15.18
N PHE A 11 -13.41 0.21 13.96
CA PHE A 11 -12.88 -0.45 12.78
C PHE A 11 -11.81 0.41 12.09
N SER A 12 -10.79 -0.25 11.56
CA SER A 12 -9.80 0.43 10.72
C SER A 12 -10.31 0.74 9.32
N LEU A 13 -11.18 -0.11 8.80
CA LEU A 13 -11.82 0.02 7.50
C LEU A 13 -13.28 -0.41 7.64
N PRO A 14 -14.20 0.07 6.78
CA PRO A 14 -15.60 -0.29 6.88
C PRO A 14 -15.80 -1.81 6.90
N PRO A 15 -16.59 -2.35 7.84
CA PRO A 15 -16.82 -3.78 7.93
C PRO A 15 -17.62 -4.29 6.72
N LYS A 16 -17.31 -5.50 6.22
CA LYS A 16 -18.08 -6.14 5.12
C LYS A 16 -19.58 -6.27 5.45
N ASN A 17 -19.91 -6.49 6.74
CA ASN A 17 -21.27 -6.65 7.24
C ASN A 17 -21.70 -5.43 8.07
N SER A 18 -22.84 -4.85 7.71
CA SER A 18 -23.45 -3.71 8.41
C SER A 18 -24.23 -4.09 9.68
N LYS A 19 -24.50 -5.38 9.90
CA LYS A 19 -25.24 -5.85 11.09
C LYS A 19 -24.31 -5.99 12.29
N ILE A 20 -23.96 -4.85 12.88
CA ILE A 20 -23.17 -4.77 14.10
C ILE A 20 -24.12 -4.44 15.26
N PRO A 21 -24.28 -5.32 16.26
CA PRO A 21 -25.32 -5.20 17.29
C PRO A 21 -24.98 -4.20 18.39
N CYS A 22 -24.07 -3.26 18.14
CA CYS A 22 -23.58 -2.27 19.10
C CYS A 22 -23.12 -1.01 18.35
N ASP A 23 -22.85 0.05 19.12
CA ASP A 23 -22.29 1.29 18.57
C ASP A 23 -20.92 1.01 17.92
N TYR A 24 -20.70 1.60 16.74
CA TYR A 24 -19.42 1.46 16.07
C TYR A 24 -19.01 2.69 15.28
N GLN A 25 -17.69 2.87 15.14
CA GLN A 25 -17.10 3.89 14.28
C GLN A 25 -15.98 3.31 13.41
N VAL A 26 -15.78 3.90 12.24
CA VAL A 26 -14.61 3.63 11.39
C VAL A 26 -13.61 4.74 11.68
N LEU A 27 -12.55 4.41 12.42
CA LEU A 27 -11.58 5.38 12.96
C LEU A 27 -10.22 5.29 12.26
N GLY A 28 -10.00 4.29 11.42
CA GLY A 28 -8.70 4.03 10.81
C GLY A 28 -7.79 3.15 11.65
N ASN A 29 -6.59 2.91 11.16
CA ASN A 29 -5.57 2.16 11.89
C ASN A 29 -4.58 3.12 12.55
N PRO A 30 -4.37 3.04 13.88
CA PRO A 30 -3.36 3.83 14.58
C PRO A 30 -1.99 3.76 13.89
N LEU A 31 -1.45 4.93 13.53
CA LEU A 31 -0.16 5.04 12.86
C LEU A 31 0.98 5.15 13.87
N ARG A 32 2.15 4.62 13.49
CA ARG A 32 3.39 4.79 14.27
C ARG A 32 3.77 6.27 14.25
N LYS A 33 4.08 6.86 15.40
CA LYS A 33 4.46 8.29 15.51
C LYS A 33 5.58 8.71 14.55
N LYS A 34 6.55 7.82 14.31
CA LYS A 34 7.68 8.03 13.37
C LYS A 34 7.28 8.01 11.89
N THR A 35 6.10 7.48 11.57
CA THR A 35 5.56 7.28 10.22
C THR A 35 4.41 8.26 9.93
N ILE A 36 4.14 9.22 10.81
CA ILE A 36 3.20 10.30 10.51
C ILE A 36 3.91 11.33 9.62
N PRO A 37 3.41 11.61 8.40
CA PRO A 37 4.02 12.60 7.54
C PRO A 37 3.93 13.99 8.17
N LYS A 38 4.99 14.77 8.02
CA LYS A 38 4.89 16.22 8.23
C LYS A 38 4.21 16.74 6.96
N MET A 39 3.02 17.32 7.07
CA MET A 39 2.26 17.85 5.93
C MET A 39 3.21 18.69 5.06
N SER A 40 3.59 18.18 3.88
CA SER A 40 4.57 18.84 3.02
C SER A 40 3.97 19.00 1.64
N LEU A 41 4.11 20.21 1.10
CA LEU A 41 3.67 20.64 -0.23
C LEU A 41 4.28 19.82 -1.40
N LYS A 42 5.14 18.83 -1.11
CA LYS A 42 5.81 17.97 -2.11
C LYS A 42 4.86 17.03 -2.86
N PHE A 43 3.60 16.89 -2.44
CA PHE A 43 2.62 16.03 -3.10
C PHE A 43 2.39 16.41 -4.57
N PHE A 44 2.28 17.70 -4.88
CA PHE A 44 1.98 18.17 -6.23
C PHE A 44 3.17 18.10 -7.21
N GLU A 45 4.41 18.04 -6.70
CA GLU A 45 5.60 17.97 -7.57
C GLU A 45 6.01 16.54 -7.93
N LYS A 46 5.45 15.50 -7.27
CA LYS A 46 5.88 14.11 -7.43
C LYS A 46 5.66 13.56 -8.83
N TYR A 47 4.65 14.04 -9.55
CA TYR A 47 4.24 13.48 -10.84
C TYR A 47 4.31 14.52 -11.97
N ASP A 48 5.22 15.49 -11.91
CA ASP A 48 5.38 16.47 -12.99
C ASP A 48 5.97 15.84 -14.28
N THR A 49 5.11 15.62 -15.29
CA THR A 49 5.47 15.15 -16.65
C THR A 49 6.61 15.90 -17.33
N LYS A 50 6.84 17.17 -16.97
CA LYS A 50 7.87 18.01 -17.62
C LYS A 50 9.28 17.64 -17.18
N LYS A 51 9.42 16.91 -16.08
CA LYS A 51 10.71 16.38 -15.61
C LYS A 51 10.80 14.92 -16.07
N LYS A 52 11.54 14.64 -17.14
CA LYS A 52 11.89 13.26 -17.55
C LYS A 52 12.56 12.52 -16.38
N LYS A 53 11.77 11.78 -15.60
CA LYS A 53 12.24 10.96 -14.48
C LYS A 53 11.50 9.64 -14.51
N GLN A 54 12.23 8.58 -14.16
CA GLN A 54 11.63 7.31 -13.79
C GLN A 54 10.73 7.51 -12.57
N PHE A 55 9.62 6.76 -12.51
CA PHE A 55 8.80 6.67 -11.31
C PHE A 55 9.46 5.75 -10.29
N ASN A 56 9.58 6.23 -9.06
CA ASN A 56 10.06 5.42 -7.95
C ASN A 56 8.95 4.50 -7.44
N VAL A 57 9.17 3.19 -7.50
CA VAL A 57 8.20 2.18 -7.10
C VAL A 57 8.70 1.48 -5.84
N LEU A 58 7.94 1.61 -4.75
CA LEU A 58 8.20 0.86 -3.53
C LEU A 58 7.43 -0.46 -3.56
N VAL A 59 8.12 -1.56 -3.37
CA VAL A 59 7.52 -2.91 -3.35
C VAL A 59 7.64 -3.48 -1.96
N MET A 60 6.54 -3.97 -1.37
CA MET A 60 6.55 -4.51 -0.01
C MET A 60 5.50 -5.60 0.24
N GLY A 61 5.94 -6.69 0.88
CA GLY A 61 5.10 -7.86 1.19
C GLY A 61 4.74 -8.07 2.67
N GLY A 62 5.22 -7.19 3.56
CA GLY A 62 5.24 -7.40 5.01
C GLY A 62 6.62 -7.81 5.52
N SER A 63 6.81 -7.91 6.85
CA SER A 63 8.13 -8.13 7.46
C SER A 63 8.80 -9.45 7.07
N GLN A 64 8.01 -10.52 6.90
CA GLN A 64 8.48 -11.82 6.42
C GLN A 64 8.55 -11.90 4.89
N GLY A 65 8.05 -10.89 4.19
CA GLY A 65 8.03 -10.81 2.73
C GLY A 65 6.82 -11.48 2.08
N ALA A 66 6.66 -11.23 0.79
CA ALA A 66 5.64 -11.86 -0.04
C ALA A 66 6.30 -12.43 -1.30
N ARG A 67 6.57 -13.74 -1.29
CA ARG A 67 7.26 -14.45 -2.38
C ARG A 67 6.64 -14.20 -3.75
N GLN A 68 5.31 -14.25 -3.82
CA GLN A 68 4.56 -13.97 -5.05
C GLN A 68 4.87 -12.57 -5.59
N ILE A 69 4.75 -11.52 -4.77
CA ILE A 69 5.05 -10.14 -5.17
C ILE A 69 6.51 -10.00 -5.59
N ASN A 70 7.43 -10.56 -4.81
CA ASN A 70 8.86 -10.50 -5.13
C ASN A 70 9.14 -11.16 -6.49
N ASN A 71 8.61 -12.36 -6.75
CA ASN A 71 8.83 -13.08 -8.01
C ASN A 71 8.25 -12.31 -9.21
N ILE A 72 7.01 -11.82 -9.11
CA ILE A 72 6.38 -11.02 -10.18
C ILE A 72 7.24 -9.79 -10.49
N VAL A 73 7.68 -9.04 -9.47
CA VAL A 73 8.47 -7.82 -9.67
C VAL A 73 9.85 -8.12 -10.26
N ILE A 74 10.51 -9.18 -9.82
CA ILE A 74 11.79 -9.59 -10.44
C ILE A 74 11.59 -10.01 -11.91
N ALA A 75 10.49 -10.68 -12.25
CA ALA A 75 10.15 -11.01 -13.62
C ALA A 75 9.91 -9.76 -14.47
N LEU A 76 9.14 -8.79 -13.95
CA LEU A 76 8.92 -7.48 -14.61
C LEU A 76 10.22 -6.74 -14.93
N MET A 77 11.19 -6.81 -14.02
CA MET A 77 12.49 -6.17 -14.24
C MET A 77 13.27 -6.78 -15.41
N SER A 78 12.91 -7.95 -15.93
CA SER A 78 13.55 -8.47 -17.14
C SER A 78 13.27 -7.59 -18.37
N HIS A 79 12.13 -6.91 -18.41
CA HIS A 79 11.69 -6.00 -19.47
C HIS A 79 12.47 -4.68 -19.49
N GLU A 80 13.05 -4.29 -20.63
CA GLU A 80 13.82 -3.04 -20.72
C GLU A 80 12.95 -1.80 -20.59
N GLU A 81 11.75 -1.83 -21.17
CA GLU A 81 10.76 -0.77 -21.13
C GLU A 81 10.35 -0.42 -19.70
N ILE A 82 10.19 -1.43 -18.84
CA ILE A 82 9.93 -1.25 -17.42
C ILE A 82 11.10 -0.53 -16.74
N ASN A 83 12.34 -0.97 -16.99
CA ASN A 83 13.51 -0.33 -16.37
C ASN A 83 13.76 1.10 -16.88
N LYS A 84 13.29 1.47 -18.07
CA LYS A 84 13.39 2.84 -18.59
C LYS A 84 12.42 3.79 -17.89
N GLN A 85 11.29 3.28 -17.41
CA GLN A 85 10.21 4.08 -16.84
C GLN A 85 10.16 4.02 -15.30
N PHE A 86 10.69 2.97 -14.69
CA PHE A 86 10.55 2.72 -13.26
C PHE A 86 11.88 2.44 -12.57
N ARG A 87 12.01 2.94 -11.34
CA ARG A 87 13.08 2.60 -10.42
C ARG A 87 12.48 1.89 -9.22
N PHE A 88 12.89 0.66 -8.97
CA PHE A 88 12.30 -0.15 -7.91
C PHE A 88 13.17 -0.17 -6.65
N ARG A 89 12.50 -0.07 -5.51
CA ARG A 89 13.02 -0.43 -4.20
C ARG A 89 12.16 -1.55 -3.64
N VAL A 90 12.75 -2.72 -3.44
CA VAL A 90 12.03 -3.94 -3.06
C VAL A 90 12.37 -4.30 -1.63
N LEU A 91 11.41 -4.10 -0.72
CA LEU A 91 11.48 -4.64 0.64
C LEU A 91 11.07 -6.11 0.58
N THR A 92 12.07 -6.98 0.41
CA THR A 92 11.89 -8.41 0.11
C THR A 92 11.23 -9.16 1.27
N GLY A 93 11.42 -8.66 2.50
CA GLY A 93 11.17 -9.38 3.73
C GLY A 93 12.38 -10.20 4.16
N SER A 94 12.56 -10.33 5.47
CA SER A 94 13.77 -10.92 6.06
C SER A 94 13.99 -12.37 5.66
N ALA A 95 12.91 -13.15 5.55
CA ALA A 95 12.96 -14.56 5.18
C ALA A 95 13.25 -14.81 3.68
N LEU A 96 13.10 -13.81 2.82
CA LEU A 96 13.17 -13.97 1.36
C LEU A 96 14.35 -13.24 0.71
N TYR A 97 15.11 -12.46 1.47
CA TYR A 97 16.18 -11.62 0.91
C TYR A 97 17.22 -12.42 0.11
N GLU A 98 17.75 -13.51 0.66
CA GLU A 98 18.77 -14.32 -0.03
C GLU A 98 18.24 -14.98 -1.31
N GLU A 99 16.98 -15.39 -1.30
CA GLU A 99 16.36 -15.98 -2.48
C GLU A 99 16.19 -14.92 -3.59
N VAL A 100 15.67 -13.75 -3.23
CA VAL A 100 15.39 -12.67 -4.18
C VAL A 100 16.70 -12.10 -4.73
N SER A 101 17.74 -11.96 -3.90
CA SER A 101 19.03 -11.44 -4.34
C SER A 101 19.71 -12.34 -5.37
N LYS A 102 19.57 -13.68 -5.25
CA LYS A 102 20.08 -14.63 -6.24
C LYS A 102 19.32 -14.59 -7.56
N LYS A 103 18.03 -14.28 -7.53
CA LYS A 103 17.18 -14.20 -8.73
C LYS A 103 17.31 -12.85 -9.45
N SER A 104 17.53 -11.77 -8.70
CA SER A 104 17.66 -10.43 -9.27
C SER A 104 18.95 -10.30 -10.07
N LYS A 105 18.83 -9.94 -11.36
CA LYS A 105 19.96 -9.75 -12.27
C LYS A 105 20.25 -8.28 -12.61
N LYS A 106 19.52 -7.32 -12.00
CA LYS A 106 19.51 -5.90 -12.39
C LYS A 106 19.46 -4.93 -11.19
N ASP A 107 19.52 -3.63 -11.49
CA ASP A 107 19.64 -2.42 -10.63
C ASP A 107 18.52 -2.18 -9.59
N ALA A 108 17.78 -3.19 -9.17
CA ALA A 108 16.79 -3.05 -8.11
C ALA A 108 17.47 -2.83 -6.75
N GLU A 109 17.04 -1.82 -6.00
CA GLU A 109 17.46 -1.66 -4.62
C GLU A 109 16.74 -2.69 -3.75
N LEU A 110 17.40 -3.80 -3.44
CA LEU A 110 16.86 -4.84 -2.58
C LEU A 110 17.14 -4.51 -1.11
N ILE A 111 16.10 -4.53 -0.29
CA ILE A 111 16.16 -4.26 1.15
C ILE A 111 15.50 -5.43 1.87
N SER A 112 16.22 -6.06 2.81
CA SER A 112 15.66 -7.17 3.60
C SER A 112 14.48 -6.73 4.46
N TYR A 113 14.69 -5.69 5.28
CA TYR A 113 13.70 -5.08 6.15
C TYR A 113 14.15 -3.66 6.52
N SER A 114 13.19 -2.77 6.82
CA SER A 114 13.47 -1.40 7.26
C SER A 114 12.56 -1.01 8.42
N ASP A 115 13.17 -0.51 9.50
CA ASP A 115 12.43 0.10 10.61
C ASP A 115 11.99 1.53 10.32
N ASN A 116 12.61 2.20 9.34
CA ASN A 116 12.33 3.58 8.97
C ASN A 116 11.57 3.65 7.64
N MET A 117 10.29 3.26 7.69
CA MET A 117 9.44 3.26 6.49
C MET A 117 9.17 4.65 5.92
N LYS A 118 9.28 5.71 6.73
CA LYS A 118 8.99 7.08 6.32
C LYS A 118 9.81 7.50 5.10
N GLU A 119 11.11 7.24 5.11
CA GLU A 119 12.00 7.60 3.99
C GLU A 119 11.65 6.85 2.70
N HIS A 120 11.16 5.61 2.82
CA HIS A 120 10.73 4.83 1.67
C HIS A 120 9.41 5.37 1.09
N TYR A 121 8.46 5.75 1.93
CA TYR A 121 7.21 6.37 1.49
C TYR A 121 7.42 7.78 0.89
N GLU A 122 8.33 8.57 1.46
CA GLU A 122 8.68 9.89 0.91
C GLU A 122 9.37 9.77 -0.46
N TRP A 123 10.22 8.75 -0.64
CA TRP A 123 10.92 8.47 -1.90
C TRP A 123 9.98 7.95 -3.00
N ALA A 124 8.99 7.15 -2.65
CA ALA A 124 8.11 6.48 -3.61
C ALA A 124 7.16 7.45 -4.33
N ASN A 125 6.93 7.20 -5.62
CA ASN A 125 5.81 7.73 -6.36
C ASN A 125 4.57 6.88 -6.08
N PHE A 126 4.65 5.55 -6.15
CA PHE A 126 3.54 4.67 -5.79
C PHE A 126 4.07 3.36 -5.19
N VAL A 127 3.16 2.55 -4.66
CA VAL A 127 3.47 1.32 -3.92
C VAL A 127 2.85 0.10 -4.58
N ILE A 128 3.60 -1.00 -4.65
CA ILE A 128 3.08 -2.35 -4.93
C ILE A 128 3.12 -3.14 -3.62
N ALA A 129 1.98 -3.53 -3.08
CA ALA A 129 1.94 -4.18 -1.78
C ALA A 129 0.80 -5.17 -1.59
N ARG A 130 0.90 -5.95 -0.51
CA ARG A 130 -0.25 -6.62 0.07
C ARG A 130 -1.15 -5.62 0.79
N SER A 131 -2.44 -5.95 0.85
CA SER A 131 -3.50 -5.10 1.42
C SER A 131 -3.73 -5.31 2.93
N GLY A 132 -2.65 -5.32 3.70
CA GLY A 132 -2.72 -5.29 5.17
C GLY A 132 -3.13 -3.91 5.68
N SER A 133 -4.02 -3.83 6.67
CA SER A 133 -4.60 -2.56 7.15
C SER A 133 -3.55 -1.51 7.52
N GLY A 134 -2.50 -1.90 8.24
CA GLY A 134 -1.42 -0.97 8.63
C GLY A 134 -0.65 -0.40 7.44
N VAL A 135 -0.36 -1.22 6.42
CA VAL A 135 0.33 -0.76 5.20
C VAL A 135 -0.56 0.21 4.44
N LEU A 136 -1.85 -0.11 4.30
CA LEU A 136 -2.81 0.74 3.60
C LEU A 136 -3.00 2.09 4.28
N SER A 137 -3.15 2.10 5.62
CA SER A 137 -3.27 3.36 6.37
C SER A 137 -1.99 4.21 6.31
N GLU A 138 -0.82 3.58 6.30
CA GLU A 138 0.44 4.31 6.09
C GLU A 138 0.52 4.88 4.66
N CYS A 139 0.22 4.10 3.63
CA CYS A 139 0.22 4.58 2.25
C CYS A 139 -0.77 5.75 2.03
N ALA A 140 -1.97 5.65 2.61
CA ALA A 140 -2.97 6.71 2.60
C ALA A 140 -2.46 8.00 3.25
N ALA A 141 -1.80 7.89 4.40
CA ALA A 141 -1.20 9.04 5.09
C ALA A 141 -0.13 9.75 4.23
N PHE A 142 0.64 8.99 3.46
CA PHE A 142 1.61 9.51 2.50
C PHE A 142 1.03 9.75 1.10
N ALA A 143 -0.29 9.78 0.93
CA ALA A 143 -1.00 9.99 -0.32
C ALA A 143 -0.45 9.15 -1.49
N LEU A 144 -0.03 7.92 -1.23
CA LEU A 144 0.59 7.07 -2.23
C LEU A 144 -0.49 6.31 -3.01
N PRO A 145 -0.52 6.44 -4.35
CA PRO A 145 -1.22 5.48 -5.20
C PRO A 145 -0.73 4.07 -4.91
N MET A 146 -1.63 3.09 -5.02
CA MET A 146 -1.33 1.70 -4.69
C MET A 146 -1.71 0.75 -5.83
N ILE A 147 -0.84 -0.22 -6.09
CA ILE A 147 -1.21 -1.48 -6.75
C ILE A 147 -1.26 -2.54 -5.66
N LEU A 148 -2.42 -3.13 -5.45
CA LEU A 148 -2.64 -4.07 -4.36
C LEU A 148 -2.74 -5.49 -4.91
N ILE A 149 -1.92 -6.39 -4.36
CA ILE A 149 -1.92 -7.82 -4.64
C ILE A 149 -2.34 -8.53 -3.34
N PRO A 150 -3.64 -8.76 -3.11
CA PRO A 150 -4.14 -9.35 -1.87
C PRO A 150 -3.59 -10.75 -1.64
N TYR A 151 -3.39 -11.16 -0.39
CA TYR A 151 -3.02 -12.53 -0.10
C TYR A 151 -4.19 -13.50 -0.35
N PRO A 152 -4.09 -14.45 -1.30
CA PRO A 152 -5.21 -15.32 -1.68
C PRO A 152 -5.64 -16.31 -0.58
N TYR A 153 -4.79 -16.57 0.41
CA TYR A 153 -5.06 -17.52 1.50
C TYR A 153 -5.38 -16.82 2.83
N ALA A 154 -5.78 -15.54 2.81
CA ALA A 154 -6.22 -14.86 4.01
C ALA A 154 -7.50 -15.52 4.54
N LYS A 155 -7.48 -15.96 5.81
CA LYS A 155 -8.50 -16.81 6.47
C LYS A 155 -9.97 -16.38 6.25
N ASP A 156 -10.21 -15.08 6.14
CA ASP A 156 -11.54 -14.48 6.01
C ASP A 156 -11.65 -13.52 4.81
N ASP A 157 -10.68 -13.58 3.88
CA ASP A 157 -10.63 -12.72 2.70
C ASP A 157 -10.63 -11.21 3.04
N HIS A 158 -10.10 -10.85 4.21
CA HIS A 158 -10.01 -9.46 4.67
C HIS A 158 -9.06 -8.62 3.82
N GLN A 159 -8.00 -9.22 3.27
CA GLN A 159 -7.08 -8.51 2.40
C GLN A 159 -7.75 -8.09 1.08
N MET A 160 -8.57 -8.94 0.46
CA MET A 160 -9.34 -8.53 -0.71
C MET A 160 -10.32 -7.42 -0.36
N ALA A 161 -11.03 -7.53 0.77
CA ALA A 161 -11.93 -6.49 1.27
C ALA A 161 -11.25 -5.12 1.36
N ASN A 162 -10.09 -5.10 2.01
CA ASN A 162 -9.33 -3.90 2.20
C ASN A 162 -8.88 -3.35 0.84
N ALA A 163 -8.39 -4.20 -0.05
CA ALA A 163 -7.95 -3.78 -1.38
C ALA A 163 -9.10 -3.17 -2.19
N LYS A 164 -10.27 -3.81 -2.18
CA LYS A 164 -11.47 -3.31 -2.85
C LYS A 164 -11.98 -2.00 -2.26
N TYR A 165 -11.86 -1.78 -0.95
CA TYR A 165 -12.18 -0.47 -0.37
C TYR A 165 -11.35 0.65 -0.99
N PHE A 166 -10.03 0.48 -1.09
CA PHE A 166 -9.16 1.52 -1.69
C PHE A 166 -9.36 1.65 -3.20
N GLU A 167 -9.65 0.56 -3.91
CA GLU A 167 -9.97 0.62 -5.35
C GLU A 167 -11.29 1.33 -5.63
N LEU A 168 -12.34 1.05 -4.86
CA LEU A 168 -13.64 1.72 -5.00
C LEU A 168 -13.57 3.23 -4.71
N ASN A 169 -12.63 3.64 -3.85
CA ASN A 169 -12.36 5.05 -3.59
C ASN A 169 -11.34 5.66 -4.57
N GLY A 170 -10.88 4.94 -5.59
CA GLY A 170 -9.94 5.46 -6.60
C GLY A 170 -8.48 5.54 -6.15
N ALA A 171 -8.14 5.06 -4.95
CA ALA A 171 -6.78 5.12 -4.40
C ALA A 171 -5.87 3.96 -4.85
N ALA A 172 -6.46 2.88 -5.38
CA ALA A 172 -5.73 1.66 -5.72
C ALA A 172 -6.23 0.97 -7.00
N ILE A 173 -5.35 0.17 -7.61
CA ILE A 173 -5.70 -0.85 -8.61
C ILE A 173 -5.47 -2.22 -7.98
N VAL A 174 -6.48 -3.10 -7.99
CA VAL A 174 -6.33 -4.46 -7.45
C VAL A 174 -5.91 -5.42 -8.56
N VAL A 175 -4.75 -6.05 -8.36
CA VAL A 175 -4.26 -7.15 -9.18
C VAL A 175 -4.56 -8.46 -8.43
N ASP A 176 -5.74 -9.00 -8.68
CA ASP A 176 -6.19 -10.28 -8.15
C ASP A 176 -5.69 -11.41 -9.04
N GLN A 177 -4.48 -11.89 -8.77
CA GLN A 177 -3.90 -13.05 -9.44
C GLN A 177 -3.31 -14.02 -8.42
N LYS A 178 -3.49 -15.31 -8.68
CA LYS A 178 -3.02 -16.40 -7.79
C LYS A 178 -1.67 -16.96 -8.21
N ASP A 179 -1.29 -16.77 -9.46
CA ASP A 179 0.00 -17.16 -10.01
C ASP A 179 1.01 -16.00 -9.92
N GLU A 180 2.20 -16.24 -10.48
CA GLU A 180 3.30 -15.30 -10.53
C GLU A 180 3.45 -14.66 -11.93
N ASP A 181 2.41 -14.68 -12.78
CA ASP A 181 2.44 -14.08 -14.12
C ASP A 181 2.52 -12.55 -14.06
N GLU A 182 3.58 -11.97 -14.61
CA GLU A 182 3.79 -10.52 -14.63
C GLU A 182 2.91 -9.76 -15.62
N SER A 183 2.26 -10.43 -16.57
CA SER A 183 1.60 -9.80 -17.72
C SER A 183 0.53 -8.79 -17.32
N HIS A 184 -0.24 -9.07 -16.26
CA HIS A 184 -1.26 -8.12 -15.78
C HIS A 184 -0.62 -6.90 -15.12
N LEU A 185 0.35 -7.11 -14.22
CA LEU A 185 1.05 -6.00 -13.56
C LEU A 185 1.83 -5.15 -14.55
N PHE A 186 2.39 -5.75 -15.60
CA PHE A 186 3.03 -5.04 -16.71
C PHE A 186 2.08 -4.03 -17.35
N ARG A 187 0.87 -4.45 -17.73
CA ARG A 187 -0.13 -3.57 -18.35
C ARG A 187 -0.56 -2.43 -17.43
N VAL A 188 -0.72 -2.72 -16.13
CA VAL A 188 -1.06 -1.70 -15.13
C VAL A 188 0.06 -0.67 -15.01
N LEU A 189 1.31 -1.10 -14.93
CA LEU A 189 2.47 -0.20 -14.89
C LEU A 189 2.55 0.66 -16.16
N ASP A 190 2.44 0.05 -17.33
CA ASP A 190 2.48 0.78 -18.61
C ASP A 190 1.36 1.85 -18.70
N GLN A 191 0.15 1.52 -18.25
CA GLN A 191 -0.93 2.51 -18.15
C GLN A 191 -0.56 3.66 -17.21
N MET A 192 -0.07 3.36 -15.99
CA MET A 192 0.26 4.38 -14.99
C MET A 192 1.42 5.29 -15.42
N ALA A 193 2.38 4.77 -16.19
CA ALA A 193 3.46 5.61 -16.71
C ALA A 193 3.03 6.54 -17.84
N ASN A 194 2.05 6.14 -18.64
CA ASN A 194 1.53 6.92 -19.75
C ASN A 194 0.39 7.87 -19.35
N ASP A 195 -0.24 7.66 -18.20
CA ASP A 195 -1.29 8.52 -17.64
C ASP A 195 -0.90 9.09 -16.28
N VAL A 196 -0.26 10.25 -16.32
CA VAL A 196 0.13 10.97 -15.10
C VAL A 196 -1.07 11.53 -14.33
N ASN A 197 -2.18 11.84 -15.00
CA ASN A 197 -3.37 12.32 -14.31
C ASN A 197 -3.95 11.22 -13.43
N LEU A 198 -3.97 9.98 -13.92
CA LEU A 198 -4.34 8.82 -13.11
C LEU A 198 -3.52 8.75 -11.81
N LEU A 199 -2.20 8.91 -11.87
CA LEU A 199 -1.35 8.90 -10.67
C LEU A 199 -1.68 10.04 -9.68
N ASN A 200 -1.97 11.24 -10.19
CA ASN A 200 -2.38 12.38 -9.36
C ASN A 200 -3.74 12.12 -8.69
N ASP A 201 -4.73 11.65 -9.45
CA ASP A 201 -6.08 11.38 -8.96
C ASP A 201 -6.07 10.26 -7.90
N MET A 202 -5.29 9.20 -8.13
CA MET A 202 -5.08 8.15 -7.14
C MET A 202 -4.38 8.67 -5.88
N SER A 203 -3.45 9.61 -6.02
CA SER A 203 -2.75 10.22 -4.89
C SER A 203 -3.70 11.03 -4.01
N ILE A 204 -4.56 11.85 -4.63
CA ILE A 204 -5.62 12.61 -3.93
C ILE A 204 -6.56 11.64 -3.23
N SER A 205 -7.08 10.65 -3.96
CA SER A 205 -7.98 9.62 -3.43
C SER A 205 -7.38 8.84 -2.25
N SER A 206 -6.07 8.55 -2.33
CA SER A 206 -5.33 7.89 -1.25
C SER A 206 -5.27 8.75 0.01
N LEU A 207 -5.07 10.05 -0.14
CA LEU A 207 -5.09 11.00 0.98
C LEU A 207 -6.48 11.13 1.60
N GLU A 208 -7.55 11.13 0.79
CA GLU A 208 -8.93 11.18 1.27
C GLU A 208 -9.30 9.93 2.09
N CYS A 209 -8.66 8.79 1.81
CA CYS A 209 -8.79 7.56 2.59
C CYS A 209 -7.97 7.56 3.91
N SER A 210 -7.24 8.64 4.22
CA SER A 210 -6.32 8.70 5.34
C SER A 210 -7.02 9.02 6.67
N HIS A 211 -6.57 8.35 7.73
CA HIS A 211 -7.00 8.58 9.11
C HIS A 211 -5.79 8.83 10.01
N VAL A 212 -5.09 9.95 9.81
CA VAL A 212 -3.84 10.26 10.55
C VAL A 212 -4.04 10.40 12.07
N ASP A 213 -5.24 10.78 12.49
CA ASP A 213 -5.61 10.97 13.90
C ASP A 213 -6.22 9.72 14.55
N ALA A 214 -6.23 8.56 13.86
CA ALA A 214 -6.84 7.31 14.32
C ALA A 214 -6.49 6.95 15.77
N SER A 215 -5.24 7.17 16.20
CA SER A 215 -4.80 6.93 17.58
C SER A 215 -5.53 7.82 18.59
N LYS A 216 -5.67 9.12 18.29
CA LYS A 216 -6.38 10.09 19.13
C LYS A 216 -7.87 9.81 19.12
N ASP A 217 -8.45 9.61 17.94
CA ASP A 217 -9.89 9.38 17.77
C ASP A 217 -10.33 8.08 18.44
N THR A 218 -9.51 7.03 18.39
CA THR A 218 -9.74 5.78 19.14
C THR A 218 -9.79 6.04 20.64
N ALA A 219 -8.83 6.80 21.20
CA ALA A 219 -8.84 7.11 22.62
C ALA A 219 -10.07 7.93 23.02
N LYS A 220 -10.46 8.93 22.21
CA LYS A 220 -11.67 9.73 22.42
C LYS A 220 -12.94 8.87 22.40
N TYR A 221 -13.07 8.01 21.40
CA TYR A 221 -14.25 7.17 21.21
C TYR A 221 -14.50 6.22 22.38
N PHE A 222 -13.44 5.57 22.89
CA PHE A 222 -13.57 4.60 23.98
C PHE A 222 -13.57 5.22 25.38
N PHE A 223 -12.85 6.32 25.60
CA PHE A 223 -12.62 6.87 26.95
C PHE A 223 -13.24 8.24 27.20
N SER A 224 -13.94 8.84 26.22
CA SER A 224 -14.56 10.16 26.34
C SER A 224 -13.56 11.25 26.76
N LEU A 225 -12.34 11.18 26.24
CA LEU A 225 -11.28 12.17 26.49
C LEU A 225 -11.50 13.40 25.58
N ASP A 226 -11.55 14.60 26.17
CA ASP A 226 -11.64 15.87 25.45
C ASP A 226 -10.33 16.26 24.72
#